data_AF-A0AAW5YM90-F1
#
_entry.id   AF-A0AAW5YM90-F1
#
_cell.length_a   1.000
_cell.length_b   1.000
_cell.length_c   1.000
_cell.angle_alpha   90.00
_cell.angle_beta   90.00
_cell.angle_gamma   90.00
#
_symmetry.space_group_name_H-M   'P 1'
#
loop_
_entity.id
_entity.type
_entity.pdbx_description
1 polymer ?
#
loop_
_entity_poly.entity_id
_entity_poly.type
_entity_poly.pdbx_seq_one_letter_code
_entity_poly.pdbx_strand_id
1 'polypeptide(L)' 'MNKLLGFLFVAVGMCFFMLTLTMNIQNVTWAVMLGVSIVSNIAGTTLLFRYINEYKKQAI' A
#
# COMPACT_ATOMS: atom_id res chain seq x y z
N MET A 1 -15.14 -7.97 3.54
CA MET A 1 -14.01 -7.30 2.87
C MET A 1 -12.71 -7.78 3.49
N ASN A 2 -11.72 -8.17 2.68
CA ASN A 2 -10.57 -8.94 3.19
C ASN A 2 -9.49 -8.01 3.76
N LYS A 3 -9.40 -7.93 5.10
CA LYS A 3 -8.30 -7.28 5.83
C LYS A 3 -6.93 -7.69 5.31
N LEU A 4 -6.76 -8.98 4.99
CA LEU A 4 -5.54 -9.55 4.42
C LEU A 4 -5.12 -8.86 3.12
N LEU A 5 -6.07 -8.55 2.24
CA LEU A 5 -5.79 -7.90 0.95
C LEU A 5 -5.28 -6.47 1.15
N GLY A 6 -5.87 -5.72 2.08
CA GLY A 6 -5.41 -4.37 2.43
C GLY A 6 -3.99 -4.39 3.01
N PHE A 7 -3.70 -5.32 3.92
CA PHE A 7 -2.35 -5.52 4.47
C PHE A 7 -1.33 -5.93 3.40
N LEU A 8 -1.69 -6.85 2.49
CA LEU A 8 -0.84 -7.26 1.37
C LEU A 8 -0.49 -6.07 0.48
N PHE A 9 -1.47 -5.23 0.13
CA PHE A 9 -1.23 -4.04 -0.68
C PHE A 9 -0.27 -3.04 -0.01
N VAL A 10 -0.45 -2.79 1.30
CA VAL A 10 0.48 -1.92 2.06
C VAL A 10 1.88 -2.56 2.16
N ALA A 11 1.96 -3.86 2.44
CA ALA A 11 3.24 -4.55 2.56
C ALA A 11 4.03 -4.52 1.24
N VAL A 12 3.36 -4.82 0.12
CA VAL A 12 3.97 -4.74 -1.22
C VAL A 12 4.40 -3.30 -1.53
N GLY A 13 3.54 -2.32 -1.23
CA GLY A 13 3.86 -0.91 -1.41
C GLY A 13 5.09 -0.47 -0.62
N MET A 14 5.22 -0.91 0.63
CA MET A 14 6.39 -0.66 1.48
C MET A 14 7.66 -1.36 0.96
N CYS A 15 7.56 -2.58 0.43
CA CYS A 15 8.71 -3.25 -0.20
C CYS A 15 9.22 -2.46 -1.40
N PHE A 16 8.33 -2.02 -2.30
CA PHE A 16 8.71 -1.18 -3.44
C PHE A 16 9.28 0.16 -2.97
N PHE A 17 8.73 0.77 -1.92
CA PHE A 17 9.25 2.00 -1.35
C PHE A 17 10.69 1.84 -0.87
N MET A 18 10.95 0.83 -0.05
CA MET A 18 12.28 0.54 0.48
C MET A 18 13.28 0.25 -0.63
N LEU A 19 12.87 -0.52 -1.65
CA LEU A 19 13.72 -0.79 -2.80
C LEU A 19 14.03 0.48 -3.60
N THR A 20 13.05 1.37 -3.73
CA THR A 20 13.21 2.66 -4.42
C THR A 20 14.16 3.58 -3.65
N LEU A 21 14.16 3.54 -2.31
CA LEU A 21 15.10 4.30 -1.48
C LEU A 21 16.53 3.77 -1.53
N THR A 22 16.72 2.46 -1.70
CA THR A 22 18.06 1.85 -1.78
C THR A 22 18.67 1.93 -3.18
N MET A 23 17.85 2.17 -4.21
CA MET A 23 18.35 2.41 -5.56
C MET A 23 19.02 3.78 -5.68
N ASN A 24 20.31 3.77 -6.03
CA ASN A 24 21.12 4.98 -6.21
C ASN A 24 20.92 5.65 -7.59
N ILE A 25 20.10 5.05 -8.47
CA ILE A 25 19.93 5.47 -9.87
C ILE A 25 18.49 5.93 -10.06
N GLN A 26 18.29 7.23 -10.29
CA GLN A 26 16.99 7.83 -10.57
C GLN A 26 16.63 7.74 -12.06
N ASN A 27 16.32 6.53 -12.52
CA ASN A 27 15.88 6.26 -13.88
C ASN A 27 14.35 6.06 -13.96
N VAL A 28 13.84 5.77 -15.16
CA VAL A 28 12.41 5.52 -15.38
C VAL A 28 11.91 4.38 -14.49
N THR A 29 12.70 3.32 -14.30
CA THR A 29 12.36 2.20 -13.41
C THR A 29 12.15 2.67 -11.98
N TRP A 30 13.03 3.52 -11.45
CA TRP A 30 12.87 4.12 -10.12
C TRP A 30 11.55 4.87 -9.98
N ALA A 31 11.20 5.70 -10.97
CA ALA A 31 9.95 6.46 -10.95
C ALA A 31 8.70 5.54 -11.00
N VAL A 32 8.75 4.48 -11.81
CA VAL A 32 7.68 3.47 -11.88
C VAL A 32 7.54 2.74 -10.55
N MET A 33 8.64 2.34 -9.91
CA MET A 33 8.61 1.67 -8.61
C MET A 33 8.07 2.57 -7.50
N LEU A 34 8.43 3.85 -7.50
CA LEU A 34 7.86 4.85 -6.61
C LEU A 34 6.35 5.00 -6.84
N GLY A 35 5.93 5.10 -8.10
CA GLY A 35 4.51 5.21 -8.47
C GLY A 35 3.70 4.00 -8.00
N VAL A 36 4.19 2.78 -8.26
CA VAL A 36 3.57 1.53 -7.80
C VAL A 36 3.47 1.49 -6.28
N SER A 37 4.54 1.91 -5.58
CA SER A 37 4.55 1.99 -4.12
C SER A 37 3.44 2.91 -3.58
N ILE A 38 3.33 4.12 -4.14
CA ILE A 38 2.32 5.10 -3.72
C ILE A 38 0.91 4.57 -3.95
N VAL A 39 0.62 4.10 -5.16
CA VAL A 39 -0.71 3.56 -5.52
C VAL A 39 -1.06 2.37 -4.62
N SER A 40 -0.12 1.47 -4.38
CA SER A 40 -0.34 0.28 -3.54
C SER A 40 -0.56 0.66 -2.06
N ASN A 41 0.17 1.62 -1.52
CA ASN A 41 -0.02 2.05 -0.13
C ASN A 41 -1.35 2.79 0.07
N ILE A 42 -1.75 3.65 -0.87
CA ILE A 42 -3.04 4.37 -0.81
C ILE A 42 -4.21 3.39 -0.91
N ALA A 43 -4.18 2.49 -1.89
CA ALA A 43 -5.24 1.49 -2.07
C ALA A 43 -5.31 0.53 -0.87
N GLY A 44 -4.17 0.05 -0.38
CA GLY A 44 -4.10 -0.81 0.80
C GLY A 44 -4.66 -0.15 2.06
N THR A 45 -4.24 1.10 2.32
CA THR A 45 -4.75 1.88 3.47
C THR A 45 -6.23 2.16 3.34
N THR A 46 -6.72 2.47 2.14
CA THR A 46 -8.15 2.69 1.88
C THR A 46 -8.95 1.42 2.19
N LEU A 47 -8.48 0.26 1.74
CA LEU A 47 -9.12 -1.04 2.04
C LEU A 47 -9.13 -1.34 3.54
N LEU A 48 -8.04 -1.06 4.25
CA LEU A 48 -7.95 -1.26 5.70
C LEU A 48 -8.88 -0.31 6.46
N PHE A 49 -8.90 0.98 6.09
CA PHE A 49 -9.76 1.96 6.71
C PHE A 49 -11.23 1.61 6.54
N ARG A 50 -11.59 1.19 5.32
CA ARG A 50 -12.94 0.76 4.97
C ARG A 50 -13.32 -0.51 5.73
N TYR A 51 -12.38 -1.45 5.95
CA TYR A 51 -12.59 -2.62 6.82
C TYR A 51 -12.84 -2.22 8.28
N ILE A 52 -12.03 -1.31 8.83
CA ILE A 52 -12.20 -0.82 10.21
C ILE A 52 -13.57 -0.14 10.38
N ASN A 53 -14.00 0.66 9.40
CA ASN A 53 -15.27 1.35 9.45
C ASN A 53 -16.47 0.38 9.40
N GLU A 54 -16.39 -0.67 8.58
CA GLU A 54 -17.39 -1.74 8.55
C GLU A 54 -17.42 -2.50 9.89
N TYR A 55 -16.26 -2.83 10.45
CA TYR A 55 -16.15 -3.49 11.75
C TYR A 55 -16.77 -2.64 12.88
N LYS A 56 -16.51 -1.33 12.85
CA LYS A 56 -17.08 -0.38 13.82
C LYS A 56 -18.61 -0.29 13.70
N LYS A 57 -19.16 -0.33 12.49
CA LYS A 57 -20.62 -0.32 12.26
C LYS A 57 -21.32 -1.58 12.75
N GLN A 58 -20.66 -2.73 12.72
CA GLN A 58 -21.22 -4.01 13.18
C GLN A 58 -21.16 -4.18 14.72
N ALA A 59 -20.37 -3.35 15.40
CA ALA A 59 -20.20 -3.40 16.86
C ALA A 59 -21.15 -2.45 17.62
N ILE A 60 -22.03 -1.74 16.91
CA ILE A 60 -23.03 -0.79 17.42
C ILE A 60 -24.41 -1.38 17.12
#